data_AF-A0A7K0Z3G8-F1
#
_entry.id   AF-A0A7K0Z3G8-F1
#
_cell.length_a   1.000
_cell.length_b   1.000
_cell.length_c   1.000
_cell.angle_alpha   90.00
_cell.angle_beta   90.00
_cell.angle_gamma   90.00
#
_symmetry.space_group_name_H-M   'P 1'
#
loop_
_entity.id
_entity.type
_entity.pdbx_description
1 polymer ?
#
loop_
_entity_poly.entity_id
_entity_poly.type
_entity_poly.pdbx_seq_one_letter_code
_entity_poly.pdbx_strand_id
1 'polypeptide(L)' 'MGRGRAKAKQTKVARDLKYNSQEMDIDRLSKELHGEAPLQQDRDEDDPFAEGNYIPRA' A
#
# COMPACT_ATOMS: atom_id res chain seq x y z
N MET A 1 28.15 7.19 -26.28
CA MET A 1 27.57 8.50 -25.89
C MET A 1 26.05 8.41 -25.69
N GLY A 2 25.57 7.73 -24.64
CA GLY A 2 24.12 7.53 -24.42
C GLY A 2 23.65 7.49 -22.97
N ARG A 3 24.58 7.36 -22.02
CA ARG A 3 24.28 7.24 -20.58
C ARG A 3 23.71 8.53 -19.97
N GLY A 4 24.12 9.71 -20.44
CA GLY A 4 23.64 10.99 -19.91
C GLY A 4 22.14 11.21 -20.13
N ARG A 5 21.62 10.84 -21.30
CA ARG A 5 20.19 10.94 -21.62
C ARG A 5 19.36 9.96 -20.80
N ALA A 6 19.82 8.72 -20.66
CA ALA A 6 19.16 7.72 -19.82
C ALA A 6 19.15 8.15 -18.35
N LYS A 7 20.29 8.64 -17.82
CA LYS A 7 20.40 9.16 -16.46
C LYS A 7 19.44 10.33 -16.23
N ALA A 8 19.38 11.29 -17.15
CA ALA A 8 18.45 12.42 -17.06
C ALA A 8 16.98 11.97 -17.05
N LYS A 9 16.59 11.00 -17.89
CA LYS A 9 15.24 10.42 -17.89
C LYS A 9 14.92 9.73 -16.56
N GLN A 10 15.85 8.93 -16.04
CA GLN A 10 15.66 8.24 -14.76
C GLN A 10 15.53 9.21 -13.58
N THR A 11 16.35 10.27 -13.54
CA THR A 11 16.26 11.29 -12.50
C THR A 11 14.93 12.05 -12.56
N LYS A 12 14.41 12.31 -13.77
CA LYS A 12 13.08 12.90 -13.93
C LYS A 12 11.99 11.97 -13.37
N VAL A 13 11.96 10.71 -13.81
CA VAL A 13 11.00 9.69 -13.33
C VAL A 13 11.06 9.55 -11.82
N ALA A 14 12.26 9.45 -11.24
CA ALA A 14 12.43 9.33 -9.80
C ALA A 14 11.96 10.57 -9.03
N ARG A 15 12.16 11.78 -9.57
CA ARG A 15 11.65 13.01 -8.97
C ARG A 15 10.13 13.04 -9.02
N ASP A 16 9.56 12.72 -10.19
CA ASP A 16 8.11 12.67 -10.36
C ASP A 16 7.54 11.63 -9.38
N LEU A 17 8.13 10.44 -9.23
CA LEU A 17 7.67 9.44 -8.26
C LEU A 17 7.80 9.89 -6.79
N LYS A 18 8.88 10.61 -6.45
CA LYS A 18 9.17 11.03 -5.08
C LYS A 18 8.32 12.22 -4.62
N TYR A 19 8.06 13.16 -5.52
CA TYR A 19 7.44 14.44 -5.21
C TYR A 19 6.05 14.60 -5.83
N ASN A 20 5.58 13.64 -6.62
CA ASN A 20 4.16 13.55 -6.94
C ASN A 20 3.44 13.17 -5.64
N SER A 21 2.84 14.17 -5.01
CA SER A 21 1.90 13.94 -3.93
C SER A 21 0.74 13.15 -4.54
N GLN A 22 0.61 11.88 -4.17
CA GLN A 22 -0.53 11.08 -4.58
C GLN A 22 -1.79 11.81 -4.08
N GLU A 23 -2.68 12.22 -4.99
CA GLU A 23 -4.04 12.59 -4.61
C GLU A 23 -4.70 11.32 -4.08
N MET A 24 -4.68 11.18 -2.76
CA MET A 24 -5.35 10.08 -2.07
C MET A 24 -6.79 10.50 -1.87
N ASP A 25 -7.72 9.64 -2.26
CA ASP A 25 -9.13 9.82 -1.96
C ASP A 25 -9.35 9.59 -0.45
N ILE A 26 -9.33 10.69 0.31
CA ILE A 26 -9.47 10.67 1.76
C ILE A 26 -10.86 10.16 2.18
N ASP A 27 -11.88 10.38 1.34
CA ASP A 27 -13.25 9.91 1.59
C ASP A 27 -13.34 8.38 1.45
N ARG A 28 -12.62 7.81 0.48
CA ARG A 28 -12.51 6.36 0.36
C ARG A 28 -11.68 5.76 1.51
N LEU A 29 -10.54 6.38 1.85
CA LEU A 29 -9.67 5.90 2.94
C LEU A 29 -10.39 5.90 4.30
N SER A 30 -11.14 6.97 4.60
CA SER A 30 -11.92 7.05 5.84
C SER A 30 -12.99 5.97 5.91
N LYS A 31 -13.70 5.68 4.81
CA LYS A 31 -14.67 4.56 4.75
C LYS A 31 -14.03 3.20 4.97
N GLU A 32 -12.84 2.96 4.41
CA GLU A 32 -12.08 1.72 4.63
C GLU A 32 -11.64 1.59 6.10
N LEU A 33 -11.16 2.68 6.72
CA LEU A 33 -10.75 2.69 8.13
C LEU A 33 -11.92 2.52 9.10
N HIS A 34 -13.07 3.10 8.80
CA HIS A 34 -14.29 2.97 9.59
C HIS A 34 -15.02 1.63 9.39
N GLY A 35 -14.50 0.75 8.52
CA GLY A 35 -15.08 -0.59 8.30
C GLY A 35 -16.40 -0.57 7.54
N GLU A 36 -16.72 0.53 6.84
CA GLU A 36 -17.92 0.60 5.99
C GLU A 36 -17.72 -0.06 4.62
N ALA A 37 -16.47 -0.41 4.27
CA ALA A 37 -16.19 -1.28 3.15
C ALA A 37 -16.63 -2.72 3.50
N PRO A 38 -17.25 -3.48 2.58
CA PRO A 38 -17.67 -4.85 2.84
C PRO A 38 -16.45 -5.66 3.29
N LEU A 39 -16.43 -5.99 4.59
CA LEU A 39 -15.39 -6.78 5.22
C LEU A 39 -15.21 -8.06 4.44
N GLN A 40 -14.00 -8.29 3.92
CA GLN A 40 -13.57 -9.61 3.49
C GLN A 40 -13.40 -10.47 4.74
N GLN A 41 -14.53 -10.90 5.30
CA GLN A 41 -14.62 -11.70 6.51
C GLN A 41 -13.86 -13.03 6.37
N ASP A 42 -13.62 -13.48 5.14
CA ASP A 42 -12.87 -14.71 4.84
C ASP A 42 -11.34 -14.61 5.05
N ARG A 43 -10.74 -13.41 5.15
CA ARG A 43 -9.26 -13.30 5.26
C ARG A 43 -8.72 -13.54 6.66
N ASP A 44 -9.52 -13.28 7.68
CA ASP A 44 -9.08 -13.37 9.08
C ASP A 44 -8.99 -14.83 9.55
N GLU A 45 -9.75 -15.75 8.93
CA GLU A 45 -9.71 -17.19 9.26
C GLU A 45 -8.39 -17.88 8.85
N ASP A 46 -7.71 -17.38 7.82
CA ASP A 46 -6.44 -17.94 7.33
C ASP A 46 -5.19 -17.27 7.94
N ASP A 47 -5.34 -16.16 8.67
CA ASP A 47 -4.21 -15.45 9.28
C ASP A 47 -3.82 -16.09 10.63
N PRO A 48 -2.61 -16.66 10.76
CA PRO A 48 -2.14 -17.21 12.04
C PRO A 48 -1.96 -16.16 13.16
N PHE A 49 -2.04 -14.87 12.82
CA PHE A 49 -1.96 -13.75 13.77
C PHE A 49 -3.32 -13.14 14.10
N ALA A 50 -4.44 -13.63 13.54
CA ALA A 50 -5.77 -13.15 13.87
C ALA A 50 -6.18 -13.49 15.32
N GLU A 51 -7.05 -12.66 15.89
CA GLU A 51 -7.64 -12.81 17.24
C GLU A 51 -8.55 -14.05 17.34
N GLY A 52 -7.94 -15.24 17.35
CA GLY A 52 -8.64 -16.53 17.37
C GLY A 52 -7.78 -17.68 16.90
N ASN A 53 -6.81 -17.38 16.03
CA ASN A 53 -5.92 -18.36 15.40
C ASN A 53 -4.49 -18.33 15.96
N TYR A 54 -4.21 -17.49 16.97
CA TYR A 54 -2.88 -17.34 17.54
C TYR A 54 -2.40 -18.60 18.27
N ILE A 55 -1.37 -19.25 17.72
CA ILE A 55 -0.69 -20.40 18.33
C ILE A 55 0.64 -19.93 18.97
N PRO A 56 0.74 -19.87 20.31
CA PRO A 56 2.00 -19.53 20.97
C PRO A 56 3.04 -20.64 20.69
N ARG A 57 4.24 -20.26 20.25
CA ARG A 57 5.37 -21.19 20.16
C ARG A 57 5.84 -21.54 21.58
N ALA A 58 5.80 -22.83 21.91
CA ALA A 58 6.39 -23.41 23.12
C ALA A 58 7.92 -23.54 23.00
#